data_AF-A0A0Q6BMU4-F1
#
_entry.id   AF-A0A0Q6BMU4-F1
#
_cell.length_a   1.000
_cell.length_b   1.000
_cell.length_c   1.000
_cell.angle_alpha   90.00
_cell.angle_beta   90.00
_cell.angle_gamma   90.00
#
_symmetry.space_group_name_H-M   'P 1'
#
loop_
_entity.id
_entity.type
_entity.pdbx_description
1 polymer ?
#
loop_
_entity_poly.entity_id
_entity_poly.type
_entity_poly.pdbx_seq_one_letter_code
_entity_poly.pdbx_strand_id
1 'polypeptide(L)'
;MMNQLSFKPLSIVALTAFSLNIAPAFAATPTGIQDAIPISKSLNGIKKDDGWYNLSASSKTKTVDGTSVTIAGIPGGGFPGMAPLPNVISQVSSDNDSSATFRKVSNGATGGAFPSSDSLYTGSFSGAFNVNGGKLGVFETAPVDNLANVVFQVEIGGANGYDFYQPSVGNTTTIGGASTHAAGALAVTNYFPTLNLTFGDNTTTQLSANWAELSTKGENGTTSAGGTEEPIYINLYAFQWDLSGYSNVSSFNVTFDVVAHSQTYAARLTQSDTFNQVVAVPVPEPESYAMILAGLGLIGLVARRRRQV
;
A
#
# COMPACT_ATOMS: atom_id res chain seq x y z
N MET A 1 82.50 35.57 -24.38
CA MET A 1 81.19 36.03 -23.88
C MET A 1 80.21 34.87 -23.99
N MET A 2 80.06 34.10 -22.90
CA MET A 2 79.15 32.95 -22.83
C MET A 2 77.79 33.41 -22.31
N ASN A 3 76.78 33.43 -23.18
CA ASN A 3 75.40 33.71 -22.79
C ASN A 3 74.78 32.46 -22.19
N GLN A 4 74.60 32.49 -20.88
CA GLN A 4 73.82 31.55 -20.08
C GLN A 4 72.33 31.62 -20.49
N LEU A 5 71.80 30.54 -21.07
CA LEU A 5 70.37 30.35 -21.30
C LEU A 5 69.69 30.01 -19.96
N SER A 6 69.00 31.00 -19.40
CA SER A 6 68.21 30.86 -18.18
C SER A 6 66.90 30.11 -18.47
N PHE A 7 66.81 28.87 -17.97
CA PHE A 7 65.55 28.12 -17.94
C PHE A 7 64.70 28.60 -16.77
N LYS A 8 63.53 29.19 -17.08
CA LYS A 8 62.50 29.43 -16.06
C LYS A 8 61.84 28.10 -15.66
N PRO A 9 61.69 27.79 -14.37
CA PRO A 9 60.95 26.61 -13.95
C PRO A 9 59.45 26.78 -14.28
N LEU A 10 58.84 25.74 -14.85
CA LEU A 10 57.39 25.63 -14.95
C LEU A 10 56.80 25.56 -13.53
N SER A 11 55.98 26.53 -13.16
CA SER A 11 55.16 26.44 -11.96
C SER A 11 54.13 25.32 -12.13
N ILE A 12 54.34 24.21 -11.43
CA ILE A 12 53.33 23.17 -11.23
C ILE A 12 52.22 23.80 -10.39
N VAL A 13 51.10 24.13 -11.03
CA VAL A 13 49.88 24.53 -10.33
C VAL A 13 49.37 23.29 -9.60
N ALA A 14 49.44 23.31 -8.27
CA ALA A 14 48.90 22.28 -7.41
C ALA A 14 47.39 22.15 -7.68
N LEU A 15 47.00 21.05 -8.31
CA LEU A 15 45.61 20.67 -8.49
C LEU A 15 45.11 20.22 -7.11
N THR A 16 44.49 21.14 -6.37
CA THR A 16 43.82 20.81 -5.11
C THR A 16 42.69 19.83 -5.42
N ALA A 17 42.82 18.60 -4.91
CA ALA A 17 41.78 17.59 -4.98
C ALA A 17 40.54 18.13 -4.25
N PHE A 18 39.55 18.59 -5.01
CA PHE A 18 38.26 18.96 -4.49
C PHE A 18 37.52 17.66 -4.17
N SER A 19 37.64 17.19 -2.93
CA SER A 19 36.84 16.09 -2.42
C SER A 19 35.39 16.56 -2.37
N LEU A 20 34.62 16.21 -3.41
CA LEU A 20 33.19 16.41 -3.46
C LEU A 20 32.58 15.41 -2.47
N ASN A 21 32.33 15.86 -1.23
CA ASN A 21 31.50 15.14 -0.29
C ASN A 21 30.08 15.13 -0.84
N ILE A 22 29.77 14.17 -1.71
CA ILE A 22 28.40 13.79 -1.99
C ILE A 22 27.94 13.08 -0.72
N ALA A 23 27.36 13.84 0.21
CA ALA A 23 26.55 13.22 1.24
C ALA A 23 25.52 12.35 0.50
N PRO A 24 25.36 11.07 0.85
CA PRO A 24 24.23 10.31 0.34
C PRO A 24 23.00 11.18 0.61
N ALA A 25 22.19 11.41 -0.41
CA ALA A 25 20.86 11.96 -0.19
C ALA A 25 20.18 10.94 0.73
N PHE A 26 20.13 11.25 2.02
CA PHE A 26 19.34 10.50 2.96
C PHE A 26 17.93 10.55 2.39
N ALA A 27 17.45 9.39 1.92
CA ALA A 27 16.04 9.20 1.64
C ALA A 27 15.31 9.74 2.87
N ALA A 28 14.42 10.71 2.67
CA ALA A 28 13.63 11.26 3.75
C ALA A 28 13.04 10.08 4.52
N THR A 29 13.44 9.88 5.78
CA THR A 29 12.74 8.98 6.70
C THR A 29 11.30 9.47 6.72
N PRO A 30 10.32 8.71 6.20
CA PRO A 30 8.95 9.17 6.14
C PRO A 30 8.47 9.38 7.57
N THR A 31 8.37 10.63 7.99
CA THR A 31 7.75 10.97 9.27
C THR A 31 6.25 10.69 9.14
N GLY A 32 5.79 9.59 9.73
CA GLY A 32 4.37 9.28 9.91
C GLY A 32 3.65 8.91 8.62
N ILE A 33 3.72 7.63 8.23
CA ILE A 33 2.81 7.08 7.22
C ILE A 33 1.42 6.94 7.87
N GLN A 34 0.69 8.05 8.02
CA GLN A 34 -0.74 8.08 8.33
C GLN A 34 -1.61 8.30 7.07
N ASP A 35 -1.00 8.11 5.89
CA ASP A 35 -1.52 8.62 4.62
C ASP A 35 -1.07 7.78 3.42
N ALA A 36 -0.87 6.45 3.56
CA ALA A 36 -0.83 5.57 2.38
C ALA A 36 -2.26 5.38 1.86
N ILE A 37 -2.91 6.52 1.58
CA ILE A 37 -4.25 6.61 1.02
C ILE A 37 -4.24 5.79 -0.26
N PRO A 38 -5.16 4.82 -0.37
CA PRO A 38 -5.34 4.08 -1.61
C PRO A 38 -5.36 5.02 -2.82
N ILE A 39 -4.35 4.85 -3.68
CA ILE A 39 -4.14 5.73 -4.81
C ILE A 39 -5.14 5.42 -5.92
N SER A 40 -5.62 6.45 -6.62
CA SER A 40 -6.41 6.23 -7.83
C SER A 40 -5.56 5.42 -8.82
N LYS A 41 -6.06 4.26 -9.22
CA LYS A 41 -5.43 3.45 -10.27
C LYS A 41 -6.03 3.89 -11.59
N SER A 42 -5.18 4.15 -12.59
CA SER A 42 -5.61 4.54 -13.92
C SER A 42 -6.18 3.33 -14.67
N LEU A 43 -7.43 2.97 -14.35
CA LEU A 43 -8.21 2.05 -15.16
C LEU A 43 -8.81 2.80 -16.35
N ASN A 44 -8.94 2.09 -17.47
CA ASN A 44 -9.58 2.57 -18.69
C ASN A 44 -11.08 2.28 -18.67
N GLY A 45 -11.83 2.81 -19.64
CA GLY A 45 -13.25 2.49 -19.82
C GLY A 45 -14.19 3.17 -18.82
N ILE A 46 -15.41 2.64 -18.70
CA ILE A 46 -16.38 3.09 -17.70
C ILE A 46 -15.94 2.52 -16.35
N LYS A 47 -15.80 3.38 -15.36
CA LYS A 47 -15.26 3.02 -14.05
C LYS A 47 -16.11 3.56 -12.91
N LYS A 48 -16.00 2.86 -11.79
CA LYS A 48 -16.52 3.26 -10.49
C LYS A 48 -15.42 3.14 -9.45
N ASP A 49 -15.25 4.18 -8.66
CA ASP A 49 -14.28 4.30 -7.58
C ASP A 49 -15.01 4.56 -6.27
N ASP A 50 -14.82 3.68 -5.29
CA ASP A 50 -15.38 3.77 -3.95
C ASP A 50 -14.28 3.76 -2.89
N GLY A 51 -14.34 4.69 -1.95
CA GLY A 51 -13.30 4.88 -0.94
C GLY A 51 -13.81 5.04 0.48
N TRP A 52 -13.09 4.41 1.42
CA TRP A 52 -13.28 4.52 2.85
C TRP A 52 -11.96 4.99 3.47
N TYR A 53 -11.89 6.26 3.84
CA TYR A 53 -10.64 6.93 4.25
C TYR A 53 -10.65 7.40 5.70
N ASN A 54 -11.78 7.27 6.39
CA ASN A 54 -11.85 7.45 7.83
C ASN A 54 -12.63 6.29 8.46
N LEU A 55 -11.87 5.27 8.87
CA LEU A 55 -12.37 4.09 9.55
C LEU A 55 -12.35 4.25 11.09
N SER A 56 -12.25 5.48 11.59
CA SER A 56 -12.15 5.79 13.03
C SER A 56 -13.47 6.17 13.69
N ALA A 57 -13.47 6.29 15.02
CA ALA A 57 -14.64 6.74 15.79
C ALA A 57 -14.93 8.25 15.67
N SER A 58 -13.96 9.04 15.22
CA SER A 58 -14.06 10.51 15.18
C SER A 58 -14.08 11.04 13.76
N SER A 59 -14.67 12.21 13.54
CA SER A 59 -14.50 12.90 12.25
C SER A 59 -13.04 13.28 12.03
N LYS A 60 -12.54 13.12 10.80
CA LYS A 60 -11.16 13.42 10.41
C LYS A 60 -11.14 14.10 9.05
N THR A 61 -10.22 15.06 8.89
CA THR A 61 -9.90 15.64 7.58
C THR A 61 -8.77 14.83 6.95
N LYS A 62 -8.98 14.36 5.72
CA LYS A 62 -8.03 13.55 4.93
C LYS A 62 -7.86 14.17 3.56
N THR A 63 -6.68 14.04 2.95
CA THR A 63 -6.41 14.53 1.59
C THR A 63 -6.57 13.39 0.59
N VAL A 64 -7.75 13.25 0.00
CA VAL A 64 -8.06 12.18 -0.96
C VAL A 64 -7.88 12.71 -2.39
N ASP A 65 -7.03 12.05 -3.19
CA ASP A 65 -6.73 12.43 -4.57
C ASP A 65 -6.40 13.94 -4.73
N GLY A 66 -5.61 14.48 -3.79
CA GLY A 66 -5.20 15.89 -3.77
C GLY A 66 -6.24 16.87 -3.22
N THR A 67 -7.40 16.39 -2.77
CA THR A 67 -8.49 17.22 -2.23
C THR A 67 -8.70 16.93 -0.74
N SER A 68 -8.71 17.98 0.09
CA SER A 68 -9.01 17.84 1.52
C SER A 68 -10.51 17.66 1.75
N VAL A 69 -10.89 16.53 2.33
CA VAL A 69 -12.27 16.15 2.64
C VAL A 69 -12.38 15.87 4.13
N THR A 70 -13.42 16.41 4.79
CA THR A 70 -13.74 16.05 6.18
C THR A 70 -14.76 14.92 6.17
N ILE A 71 -14.37 13.78 6.73
CA ILE A 71 -15.12 12.53 6.66
C ILE A 71 -15.58 12.18 8.07
N ALA A 72 -16.88 11.91 8.22
CA ALA A 72 -17.46 11.52 9.50
C ALA A 72 -16.85 10.21 10.03
N GLY A 73 -16.74 10.12 11.36
CA GLY A 73 -16.36 8.87 12.02
C GLY A 73 -17.48 7.84 11.97
N ILE A 74 -17.11 6.58 12.19
CA ILE A 74 -18.03 5.46 12.32
C ILE A 74 -18.50 5.41 13.78
N PRO A 75 -19.80 5.57 14.06
CA PRO A 75 -20.29 5.51 15.42
C PRO A 75 -20.26 4.08 15.97
N GLY A 76 -20.13 3.98 17.28
CA GLY A 76 -20.29 2.74 18.03
C GLY A 76 -19.04 1.89 18.13
N GLY A 77 -19.21 0.70 18.69
CA GLY A 77 -18.11 -0.19 19.04
C GLY A 77 -17.49 0.14 20.40
N GLY A 78 -16.61 -0.75 20.83
CA GLY A 78 -15.92 -0.69 22.11
C GLY A 78 -15.14 -1.97 22.28
N PHE A 79 -14.02 -1.90 22.97
CA PHE A 79 -13.15 -3.07 23.15
C PHE A 79 -13.90 -4.23 23.84
N PRO A 80 -13.76 -5.49 23.38
CA PRO A 80 -12.82 -5.98 22.37
C PRO A 80 -13.39 -5.99 20.95
N GLY A 81 -14.48 -5.25 20.67
CA GLY A 81 -15.03 -5.08 19.33
C GLY A 81 -16.02 -6.14 18.89
N MET A 82 -16.80 -6.70 19.82
CA MET A 82 -17.78 -7.75 19.51
C MET A 82 -19.05 -7.23 18.84
N ALA A 83 -19.41 -5.97 19.09
CA ALA A 83 -20.63 -5.37 18.53
C ALA A 83 -20.53 -5.26 17.01
N PRO A 84 -21.64 -5.44 16.26
CA PRO A 84 -21.64 -5.24 14.81
C PRO A 84 -21.22 -3.79 14.48
N LEU A 85 -20.50 -3.64 13.37
CA LEU A 85 -20.25 -2.32 12.78
C LEU A 85 -21.46 -1.93 11.94
N PRO A 86 -21.88 -0.64 11.93
CA PRO A 86 -22.78 -0.18 10.90
C PRO A 86 -22.12 -0.37 9.54
N ASN A 87 -22.92 -0.66 8.51
CA ASN A 87 -22.40 -0.71 7.15
C ASN A 87 -21.97 0.71 6.76
N VAL A 88 -20.69 0.85 6.40
CA VAL A 88 -20.15 2.15 6.00
C VAL A 88 -20.25 2.24 4.50
N ILE A 89 -21.14 3.10 4.02
CA ILE A 89 -21.23 3.42 2.59
C ILE A 89 -19.96 4.17 2.17
N SER A 90 -19.57 4.03 0.90
CA SER A 90 -18.50 4.81 0.27
C SER A 90 -18.52 6.27 0.74
N GLN A 91 -17.41 6.73 1.32
CA GLN A 91 -17.26 8.09 1.85
C GLN A 91 -16.78 9.07 0.77
N VAL A 92 -16.25 8.54 -0.33
CA VAL A 92 -15.89 9.26 -1.55
C VAL A 92 -16.15 8.32 -2.72
N SER A 93 -17.03 8.73 -3.63
CA SER A 93 -17.42 7.97 -4.83
C SER A 93 -17.26 8.81 -6.09
N SER A 94 -16.82 8.23 -7.21
CA SER A 94 -16.68 8.95 -8.49
C SER A 94 -17.99 9.17 -9.26
N ASP A 95 -19.04 8.40 -8.96
CA ASP A 95 -20.27 8.31 -9.76
C ASP A 95 -21.55 8.74 -9.01
N ASN A 96 -21.41 9.24 -7.77
CA ASN A 96 -22.51 9.55 -6.84
C ASN A 96 -23.43 8.36 -6.52
N ASP A 97 -23.10 7.15 -6.97
CA ASP A 97 -23.84 5.93 -6.71
C ASP A 97 -23.10 5.14 -5.64
N SER A 98 -23.44 5.40 -4.39
CA SER A 98 -22.75 4.86 -3.24
C SER A 98 -23.29 3.46 -2.89
N SER A 99 -23.21 2.51 -3.82
CA SER A 99 -23.70 1.14 -3.64
C SER A 99 -22.70 0.25 -2.89
N ALA A 100 -21.40 0.55 -2.97
CA ALA A 100 -20.41 -0.20 -2.26
C ALA A 100 -20.42 0.11 -0.75
N THR A 101 -20.32 -0.92 0.08
CA THR A 101 -20.27 -0.79 1.54
C THR A 101 -19.08 -1.53 2.16
N PHE A 102 -18.41 -0.92 3.13
CA PHE A 102 -17.41 -1.55 3.98
C PHE A 102 -18.08 -2.10 5.25
N ARG A 103 -17.77 -3.35 5.60
CA ARG A 103 -18.49 -4.09 6.65
C ARG A 103 -17.55 -4.98 7.44
N LYS A 104 -17.90 -5.19 8.71
CA LYS A 104 -17.41 -6.35 9.47
C LYS A 104 -18.27 -7.56 9.15
N VAL A 105 -17.63 -8.61 8.65
CA VAL A 105 -18.27 -9.87 8.25
C VAL A 105 -18.38 -10.81 9.45
N SER A 106 -17.31 -10.93 10.24
CA SER A 106 -17.31 -11.75 11.46
C SER A 106 -16.29 -11.24 12.47
N ASN A 107 -16.53 -11.56 13.73
CA ASN A 107 -15.53 -11.41 14.80
C ASN A 107 -14.55 -12.59 14.76
N GLY A 108 -13.36 -12.39 15.33
CA GLY A 108 -12.48 -13.47 15.77
C GLY A 108 -13.01 -14.15 17.03
N ALA A 109 -12.31 -15.17 17.50
CA ALA A 109 -12.73 -15.93 18.69
C ALA A 109 -12.72 -15.10 19.99
N THR A 110 -11.85 -14.10 20.07
CA THR A 110 -11.58 -13.31 21.29
C THR A 110 -11.89 -11.82 21.16
N GLY A 111 -12.44 -11.39 20.03
CA GLY A 111 -12.72 -9.98 19.74
C GLY A 111 -12.98 -9.73 18.26
N GLY A 112 -13.05 -8.46 17.85
CA GLY A 112 -13.34 -8.07 16.48
C GLY A 112 -13.00 -6.61 16.19
N ALA A 113 -13.18 -6.22 14.93
CA ALA A 113 -12.95 -4.84 14.51
C ALA A 113 -13.99 -3.88 15.12
N PHE A 114 -13.50 -2.75 15.65
CA PHE A 114 -14.31 -1.61 16.09
C PHE A 114 -13.59 -0.29 15.81
N PRO A 115 -14.31 0.84 15.66
CA PRO A 115 -13.69 2.13 15.38
C PRO A 115 -12.95 2.60 16.64
N SER A 116 -11.67 2.94 16.51
CA SER A 116 -10.82 3.38 17.62
C SER A 116 -9.71 4.30 17.12
N SER A 117 -9.46 5.39 17.85
CA SER A 117 -8.47 6.43 17.50
C SER A 117 -8.58 6.93 16.06
N ASP A 118 -7.80 6.35 15.14
CA ASP A 118 -7.66 6.75 13.73
C ASP A 118 -7.96 5.60 12.75
N SER A 119 -8.45 4.46 13.23
CA SER A 119 -8.64 3.24 12.43
C SER A 119 -9.78 2.35 12.93
N LEU A 120 -10.06 1.28 12.18
CA LEU A 120 -10.72 0.11 12.73
C LEU A 120 -9.67 -0.74 13.43
N TYR A 121 -9.73 -0.78 14.76
CA TYR A 121 -8.87 -1.62 15.57
C TYR A 121 -9.51 -2.97 15.83
N THR A 122 -8.76 -4.04 15.58
CA THR A 122 -9.22 -5.41 15.82
C THR A 122 -8.96 -5.80 17.27
N GLY A 123 -9.91 -5.55 18.17
CA GLY A 123 -9.72 -5.84 19.60
C GLY A 123 -9.59 -7.35 19.89
N SER A 124 -8.83 -7.69 20.94
CA SER A 124 -8.68 -9.06 21.44
C SER A 124 -8.05 -9.02 22.83
N PHE A 125 -8.29 -10.04 23.66
CA PHE A 125 -7.56 -10.24 24.92
C PHE A 125 -6.35 -11.19 24.78
N SER A 126 -6.17 -11.81 23.60
CA SER A 126 -5.09 -12.76 23.38
C SER A 126 -3.77 -12.04 23.10
N GLY A 127 -2.73 -12.34 23.87
CA GLY A 127 -1.36 -11.89 23.59
C GLY A 127 -0.61 -12.74 22.56
N ALA A 128 -1.25 -13.78 22.01
CA ALA A 128 -0.62 -14.63 21.01
C ALA A 128 -0.52 -13.92 19.65
N PHE A 129 0.57 -14.19 18.94
CA PHE A 129 0.78 -13.66 17.59
C PHE A 129 -0.18 -14.27 16.58
N ASN A 130 -0.51 -13.50 15.54
CA ASN A 130 -1.28 -13.98 14.39
C ASN A 130 -2.57 -14.72 14.78
N VAL A 131 -3.27 -14.21 15.80
CA VAL A 131 -4.59 -14.73 16.18
C VAL A 131 -5.63 -14.20 15.22
N ASN A 132 -6.60 -15.02 14.82
CA ASN A 132 -7.70 -14.58 13.97
C ASN A 132 -8.50 -13.48 14.68
N GLY A 133 -8.44 -12.27 14.14
CA GLY A 133 -9.15 -11.10 14.65
C GLY A 133 -10.53 -10.89 14.02
N GLY A 134 -10.88 -11.71 13.03
CA GLY A 134 -12.15 -11.65 12.32
C GLY A 134 -11.98 -11.34 10.84
N LYS A 135 -13.11 -11.07 10.19
CA LYS A 135 -13.19 -10.87 8.75
C LYS A 135 -13.83 -9.53 8.44
N LEU A 136 -13.20 -8.77 7.56
CA LEU A 136 -13.70 -7.52 7.00
C LEU A 136 -13.99 -7.71 5.50
N GLY A 137 -14.76 -6.79 4.92
CA GLY A 137 -14.96 -6.80 3.47
C GLY A 137 -15.67 -5.59 2.92
N VAL A 138 -15.56 -5.44 1.61
CA VAL A 138 -16.30 -4.48 0.80
C VAL A 138 -17.32 -5.22 -0.06
N PHE A 139 -18.54 -4.68 -0.17
CA PHE A 139 -19.68 -5.32 -0.80
C PHE A 139 -20.28 -4.37 -1.82
N GLU A 140 -20.31 -4.78 -3.08
CA GLU A 140 -20.86 -4.05 -4.23
C GLU A 140 -22.14 -4.73 -4.71
N THR A 141 -23.25 -3.98 -4.76
CA THR A 141 -24.57 -4.46 -5.19
C THR A 141 -24.99 -3.95 -6.57
N ALA A 142 -24.26 -3.00 -7.14
CA ALA A 142 -24.47 -2.45 -8.47
C ALA A 142 -23.10 -2.30 -9.18
N PRO A 143 -22.49 -3.42 -9.62
CA PRO A 143 -21.24 -3.37 -10.37
C PRO A 143 -21.39 -2.59 -11.69
N VAL A 144 -20.27 -2.11 -12.22
CA VAL A 144 -20.26 -1.54 -13.59
C VAL A 144 -20.71 -2.58 -14.62
N ASP A 145 -21.48 -2.13 -15.61
CA ASP A 145 -21.88 -2.98 -16.72
C ASP A 145 -20.65 -3.60 -17.40
N ASN A 146 -20.76 -4.88 -17.80
CA ASN A 146 -19.65 -5.64 -18.39
C ASN A 146 -18.37 -5.65 -17.53
N LEU A 147 -18.52 -5.71 -16.20
CA LEU A 147 -17.43 -5.79 -15.24
C LEU A 147 -16.30 -6.72 -15.71
N ALA A 148 -15.14 -6.13 -16.03
CA ALA A 148 -13.97 -6.85 -16.51
C ALA A 148 -12.76 -6.70 -15.58
N ASN A 149 -12.79 -5.74 -14.66
CA ASN A 149 -11.66 -5.43 -13.80
C ASN A 149 -12.12 -5.00 -12.41
N VAL A 150 -11.55 -5.60 -11.38
CA VAL A 150 -11.68 -5.15 -10.00
C VAL A 150 -10.28 -4.95 -9.43
N VAL A 151 -10.06 -3.80 -8.83
CA VAL A 151 -8.87 -3.48 -8.05
C VAL A 151 -9.29 -3.11 -6.64
N PHE A 152 -8.77 -3.84 -5.66
CA PHE A 152 -8.99 -3.57 -4.25
C PHE A 152 -7.69 -3.14 -3.60
N GLN A 153 -7.74 -2.06 -2.84
CA GLN A 153 -6.64 -1.56 -2.04
C GLN A 153 -7.04 -1.47 -0.58
N VAL A 154 -6.14 -1.83 0.32
CA VAL A 154 -6.36 -1.74 1.76
C VAL A 154 -5.08 -1.33 2.47
N GLU A 155 -5.21 -0.34 3.36
CA GLU A 155 -4.16 0.12 4.24
C GLU A 155 -4.34 -0.51 5.61
N ILE A 156 -3.35 -1.30 6.05
CA ILE A 156 -3.39 -2.06 7.28
C ILE A 156 -2.07 -1.91 8.04
N GLY A 157 -2.18 -1.66 9.35
CA GLY A 157 -1.09 -1.66 10.29
C GLY A 157 -1.06 -2.97 11.06
N GLY A 158 0.13 -3.55 11.11
CA GLY A 158 0.32 -4.89 11.66
C GLY A 158 0.31 -4.93 13.18
N ALA A 159 -0.19 -6.03 13.72
CA ALA A 159 0.01 -6.40 15.11
C ALA A 159 1.21 -7.34 15.20
N ASN A 160 2.34 -6.84 15.71
CA ASN A 160 3.55 -7.64 15.92
C ASN A 160 4.05 -8.31 14.64
N GLY A 161 4.12 -7.54 13.55
CA GLY A 161 4.66 -8.00 12.26
C GLY A 161 3.67 -8.73 11.34
N TYR A 162 2.40 -8.87 11.74
CA TYR A 162 1.36 -9.50 10.93
C TYR A 162 0.21 -8.55 10.59
N ASP A 163 -0.12 -8.48 9.29
CA ASP A 163 -1.22 -7.69 8.77
C ASP A 163 -2.47 -8.54 8.51
N PHE A 164 -2.31 -9.59 7.68
CA PHE A 164 -3.35 -10.56 7.37
C PHE A 164 -3.20 -11.84 8.18
N TYR A 165 -4.33 -12.44 8.56
CA TYR A 165 -4.34 -13.68 9.34
C TYR A 165 -3.93 -14.89 8.49
N GLN A 166 -2.99 -15.69 9.02
CA GLN A 166 -2.51 -16.91 8.35
C GLN A 166 -2.53 -18.12 9.31
N PRO A 167 -3.54 -19.02 9.28
CA PRO A 167 -3.72 -20.11 10.25
C PRO A 167 -2.59 -21.14 10.34
N SER A 168 -1.75 -21.28 9.31
CA SER A 168 -0.67 -22.28 9.27
C SER A 168 0.68 -21.76 9.76
N VAL A 169 0.76 -20.48 10.12
CA VAL A 169 2.01 -19.85 10.56
C VAL A 169 2.10 -20.06 12.08
N GLY A 170 2.57 -21.24 12.47
CA GLY A 170 2.82 -21.61 13.87
C GLY A 170 3.91 -20.74 14.48
N ASN A 171 3.79 -20.49 15.81
CA ASN A 171 4.75 -19.77 16.66
C ASN A 171 6.17 -19.77 16.07
N THR A 172 6.70 -18.59 15.73
CA THR A 172 8.02 -18.34 15.12
C THR A 172 8.19 -18.68 13.63
N THR A 173 7.12 -18.73 12.84
CA THR A 173 7.29 -18.54 11.39
C THR A 173 7.10 -17.05 11.10
N THR A 174 8.17 -16.29 11.28
CA THR A 174 8.21 -14.88 10.85
C THR A 174 7.83 -14.84 9.38
N ILE A 175 6.77 -14.11 9.02
CA ILE A 175 6.55 -13.74 7.63
C ILE A 175 7.70 -12.80 7.27
N GLY A 176 8.82 -13.38 6.83
CA GLY A 176 10.09 -12.69 6.58
C GLY A 176 10.67 -12.05 7.84
N GLY A 177 11.67 -12.67 8.47
CA GLY A 177 12.37 -12.04 9.60
C GLY A 177 12.89 -10.67 9.22
N ALA A 178 12.25 -9.59 9.71
CA ALA A 178 12.67 -8.18 9.64
C ALA A 178 13.39 -7.73 8.35
N SER A 179 13.21 -8.44 7.23
CA SER A 179 13.87 -8.21 5.98
C SER A 179 12.81 -7.60 5.10
N THR A 180 12.74 -6.27 5.12
CA THR A 180 12.34 -5.43 3.99
C THR A 180 11.66 -6.22 2.87
N HIS A 181 10.36 -6.50 2.98
CA HIS A 181 9.57 -6.77 1.79
C HIS A 181 9.65 -5.47 0.99
N ALA A 182 10.49 -5.45 -0.04
CA ALA A 182 10.54 -4.37 -0.99
C ALA A 182 9.14 -4.24 -1.61
N ALA A 183 8.75 -3.01 -1.97
CA ALA A 183 7.56 -2.82 -2.79
C ALA A 183 7.70 -3.71 -4.05
N GLY A 184 6.69 -4.54 -4.34
CA GLY A 184 6.76 -5.54 -5.41
C GLY A 184 5.69 -6.63 -5.35
N ALA A 185 5.68 -7.49 -6.39
CA ALA A 185 4.69 -8.55 -6.59
C ALA A 185 4.73 -9.59 -5.45
N LEU A 186 3.56 -9.82 -4.83
CA LEU A 186 3.37 -10.83 -3.78
C LEU A 186 2.87 -12.14 -4.40
N ALA A 187 3.33 -13.27 -3.86
CA ALA A 187 2.75 -14.57 -4.22
C ALA A 187 1.31 -14.64 -3.68
N VAL A 188 0.32 -14.75 -4.55
CA VAL A 188 -1.09 -14.83 -4.15
C VAL A 188 -1.33 -16.10 -3.35
N THR A 189 -1.80 -15.97 -2.11
CA THR A 189 -2.15 -17.09 -1.22
C THR A 189 -3.61 -16.97 -0.78
N ASN A 190 -4.20 -18.06 -0.28
CA ASN A 190 -5.59 -18.09 0.21
C ASN A 190 -5.84 -17.21 1.45
N TYR A 191 -4.81 -16.59 2.01
CA TYR A 191 -4.91 -15.70 3.17
C TYR A 191 -5.02 -14.21 2.77
N PHE A 192 -4.82 -13.90 1.49
CA PHE A 192 -5.10 -12.58 0.95
C PHE A 192 -6.59 -12.40 0.64
N PRO A 193 -7.04 -11.15 0.39
CA PRO A 193 -8.43 -10.90 0.05
C PRO A 193 -8.92 -11.78 -1.09
N THR A 194 -10.13 -12.30 -0.94
CA THR A 194 -10.82 -13.12 -1.94
C THR A 194 -11.99 -12.35 -2.51
N LEU A 195 -12.19 -12.43 -3.82
CA LEU A 195 -13.35 -11.88 -4.51
C LEU A 195 -14.42 -12.96 -4.63
N ASN A 196 -15.64 -12.66 -4.20
CA ASN A 196 -16.80 -13.53 -4.39
C ASN A 196 -17.75 -12.83 -5.37
N LEU A 197 -17.94 -13.41 -6.55
CA LEU A 197 -18.91 -12.97 -7.54
C LEU A 197 -20.25 -13.62 -7.26
N THR A 198 -21.34 -12.87 -7.46
CA THR A 198 -22.70 -13.40 -7.57
C THR A 198 -23.24 -13.06 -8.95
N PHE A 199 -23.87 -14.02 -9.60
CA PHE A 199 -24.42 -13.85 -10.95
C PHE A 199 -25.94 -13.62 -10.92
N GLY A 200 -26.52 -13.25 -12.06
CA GLY A 200 -27.97 -13.02 -12.19
C GLY A 200 -28.85 -14.23 -11.83
N ASP A 201 -28.29 -15.44 -11.84
CA ASP A 201 -28.96 -16.68 -11.41
C ASP A 201 -28.73 -17.04 -9.93
N ASN A 202 -28.13 -16.13 -9.17
CA ASN A 202 -27.70 -16.29 -7.77
C ASN A 202 -26.63 -17.37 -7.53
N THR A 203 -25.99 -17.91 -8.57
CA THR A 203 -24.79 -18.72 -8.37
C THR A 203 -23.63 -17.83 -7.92
N THR A 204 -22.67 -18.43 -7.20
CA THR A 204 -21.51 -17.71 -6.66
C THR A 204 -20.20 -18.38 -7.02
N THR A 205 -19.19 -17.59 -7.36
CA THR A 205 -17.82 -18.07 -7.61
C THR A 205 -16.83 -17.27 -6.77
N GLN A 206 -15.94 -17.97 -6.08
CA GLN A 206 -14.84 -17.36 -5.34
C GLN A 206 -13.56 -17.38 -6.16
N LEU A 207 -12.86 -16.25 -6.21
CA LEU A 207 -11.65 -16.03 -7.00
C LEU A 207 -10.54 -15.45 -6.12
N SER A 208 -9.35 -16.05 -6.23
CA SER A 208 -8.11 -15.43 -5.80
C SER A 208 -7.72 -14.31 -6.77
N ALA A 209 -6.99 -13.31 -6.28
CA ALA A 209 -6.48 -12.24 -7.14
C ALA A 209 -5.56 -12.80 -8.23
N ASN A 210 -5.62 -12.26 -9.44
CA ASN A 210 -4.66 -12.55 -10.50
C ASN A 210 -3.32 -11.87 -10.22
N TRP A 211 -3.36 -10.77 -9.47
CA TRP A 211 -2.19 -10.00 -9.10
C TRP A 211 -2.37 -9.41 -7.69
N ALA A 212 -1.27 -9.38 -6.94
CA ALA A 212 -1.18 -8.78 -5.62
C ALA A 212 0.17 -8.09 -5.44
N GLU A 213 0.18 -6.96 -4.75
CA GLU A 213 1.39 -6.18 -4.50
C GLU A 213 1.33 -5.49 -3.14
N LEU A 214 2.50 -5.37 -2.50
CA LEU A 214 2.75 -4.39 -1.45
C LEU A 214 3.11 -3.06 -2.10
N SER A 215 2.11 -2.18 -2.27
CA SER A 215 2.26 -0.93 -3.04
C SER A 215 3.07 0.11 -2.28
N THR A 216 2.96 0.14 -0.95
CA THR A 216 3.70 1.07 -0.09
C THR A 216 3.88 0.45 1.28
N LYS A 217 5.05 0.68 1.88
CA LYS A 217 5.41 0.23 3.22
C LYS A 217 5.92 1.42 4.02
N GLY A 218 5.32 1.64 5.19
CA GLY A 218 5.64 2.74 6.08
C GLY A 218 5.98 2.28 7.47
N GLU A 219 7.13 2.67 8.00
CA GLU A 219 7.45 2.41 9.40
C GLU A 219 6.56 3.27 10.31
N ASN A 220 5.99 2.64 11.34
CA ASN A 220 5.05 3.24 12.27
C ASN A 220 5.48 3.04 13.73
N GLY A 221 6.79 3.01 13.96
CA GLY A 221 7.40 2.81 15.28
C GLY A 221 7.79 1.36 15.53
N THR A 222 7.90 1.00 16.80
CA THR A 222 8.35 -0.31 17.25
C THR A 222 7.40 -0.92 18.29
N THR A 223 7.36 -2.24 18.35
CA THR A 223 6.67 -3.00 19.40
C THR A 223 7.68 -3.90 20.11
N SER A 224 7.49 -4.10 21.41
CA SER A 224 8.30 -5.04 22.20
C SER A 224 7.46 -6.24 22.55
N ALA A 225 7.50 -7.27 21.71
CA ALA A 225 6.79 -8.52 21.97
C ALA A 225 7.81 -9.61 22.31
N GLY A 226 7.75 -10.14 23.54
CA GLY A 226 8.72 -11.14 24.01
C GLY A 226 10.12 -10.60 24.32
N GLY A 227 10.27 -9.28 24.50
CA GLY A 227 11.55 -8.65 24.87
C GLY A 227 12.45 -8.25 23.70
N THR A 228 12.06 -8.58 22.47
CA THR A 228 12.71 -8.07 21.24
C THR A 228 11.91 -6.90 20.71
N GLU A 229 12.61 -5.81 20.39
CA GLU A 229 12.03 -4.66 19.71
C GLU A 229 11.96 -4.94 18.21
N GLU A 230 10.76 -4.88 17.64
CA GLU A 230 10.49 -5.13 16.23
C GLU A 230 9.81 -3.91 15.62
N PRO A 231 10.19 -3.47 14.41
CA PRO A 231 9.50 -2.40 13.72
C PRO A 231 8.08 -2.83 13.35
N ILE A 232 7.12 -1.92 13.55
CA ILE A 232 5.76 -2.08 13.05
C ILE A 232 5.58 -1.23 11.81
N TYR A 233 4.77 -1.72 10.87
CA TYR A 233 4.55 -1.07 9.60
C TYR A 233 3.06 -0.81 9.36
N ILE A 234 2.78 0.25 8.62
CA ILE A 234 1.53 0.48 7.92
C ILE A 234 1.79 0.19 6.44
N ASN A 235 1.04 -0.75 5.90
CA ASN A 235 1.23 -1.29 4.57
C ASN A 235 -0.02 -1.02 3.72
N LEU A 236 0.19 -0.50 2.51
CA LEU A 236 -0.83 -0.43 1.48
C LEU A 236 -0.68 -1.62 0.56
N TYR A 237 -1.69 -2.49 0.57
CA TYR A 237 -1.78 -3.62 -0.35
C TYR A 237 -2.70 -3.29 -1.51
N ALA A 238 -2.39 -3.84 -2.68
CA ALA A 238 -3.23 -3.78 -3.86
C ALA A 238 -3.45 -5.18 -4.43
N PHE A 239 -4.68 -5.45 -4.85
CA PHE A 239 -5.12 -6.72 -5.41
C PHE A 239 -5.92 -6.46 -6.68
N GLN A 240 -5.75 -7.28 -7.71
CA GLN A 240 -6.46 -7.14 -8.96
C GLN A 240 -7.02 -8.48 -9.45
N TRP A 241 -8.23 -8.43 -10.00
CA TRP A 241 -8.90 -9.55 -10.64
C TRP A 241 -9.20 -9.22 -12.11
N ASP A 242 -8.86 -10.15 -13.00
CA ASP A 242 -9.29 -10.17 -14.39
C ASP A 242 -10.63 -10.90 -14.47
N LEU A 243 -11.66 -10.14 -14.81
CA LEU A 243 -13.03 -10.62 -14.89
C LEU A 243 -13.55 -10.64 -16.33
N SER A 244 -12.68 -10.42 -17.33
CA SER A 244 -13.06 -10.35 -18.75
C SER A 244 -13.74 -11.61 -19.29
N GLY A 245 -13.55 -12.77 -18.62
CA GLY A 245 -14.21 -14.03 -18.94
C GLY A 245 -15.58 -14.24 -18.27
N TYR A 246 -16.04 -13.33 -17.41
CA TYR A 246 -17.30 -13.43 -16.68
C TYR A 246 -18.35 -12.49 -17.29
N SER A 247 -19.61 -12.91 -17.22
CA SER A 247 -20.74 -12.10 -17.67
C SER A 247 -21.88 -12.21 -16.67
N ASN A 248 -22.83 -11.27 -16.70
CA ASN A 248 -23.99 -11.23 -15.81
C ASN A 248 -23.65 -11.22 -14.31
N VAL A 249 -22.55 -10.56 -13.93
CA VAL A 249 -22.22 -10.31 -12.52
C VAL A 249 -23.25 -9.34 -11.96
N SER A 250 -24.04 -9.77 -10.99
CA SER A 250 -25.09 -8.97 -10.35
C SER A 250 -24.59 -8.23 -9.13
N SER A 251 -23.63 -8.81 -8.41
CA SER A 251 -22.97 -8.21 -7.25
C SER A 251 -21.65 -8.91 -6.99
N PHE A 252 -20.79 -8.29 -6.19
CA PHE A 252 -19.60 -8.96 -5.70
C PHE A 252 -19.20 -8.45 -4.31
N ASN A 253 -18.32 -9.19 -3.65
CA ASN A 253 -17.66 -8.70 -2.45
C ASN A 253 -16.20 -9.13 -2.41
N VAL A 254 -15.35 -8.29 -1.81
CA VAL A 254 -13.97 -8.63 -1.49
C VAL A 254 -13.87 -8.75 0.02
N THR A 255 -13.45 -9.92 0.51
CA THR A 255 -13.32 -10.18 1.96
C THR A 255 -11.92 -10.62 2.33
N PHE A 256 -11.48 -10.26 3.53
CA PHE A 256 -10.14 -10.59 4.03
C PHE A 256 -10.15 -10.79 5.55
N ASP A 257 -9.27 -11.68 6.02
CA ASP A 257 -9.11 -11.97 7.43
C ASP A 257 -8.00 -11.10 8.03
N VAL A 258 -8.31 -10.46 9.15
CA VAL A 258 -7.39 -9.57 9.86
C VAL A 258 -6.86 -10.23 11.12
N VAL A 259 -5.65 -9.85 11.52
CA VAL A 259 -5.04 -10.32 12.77
C VAL A 259 -5.62 -9.56 13.97
N ALA A 260 -5.73 -10.22 15.11
CA ALA A 260 -6.01 -9.56 16.38
C ALA A 260 -4.98 -8.45 16.65
N HIS A 261 -5.44 -7.32 17.15
CA HIS A 261 -4.70 -6.08 17.40
C HIS A 261 -4.20 -5.33 16.16
N SER A 262 -4.55 -5.75 14.94
CA SER A 262 -4.23 -4.99 13.73
C SER A 262 -5.12 -3.75 13.61
N GLN A 263 -4.72 -2.81 12.76
CA GLN A 263 -5.46 -1.59 12.46
C GLN A 263 -5.74 -1.48 10.97
N THR A 264 -7.00 -1.37 10.56
CA THR A 264 -7.36 -1.04 9.18
C THR A 264 -7.68 0.44 9.06
N TYR A 265 -6.88 1.19 8.30
CA TYR A 265 -6.96 2.65 8.23
C TYR A 265 -7.87 3.12 7.09
N ALA A 266 -7.71 2.51 5.92
CA ALA A 266 -8.44 2.88 4.72
C ALA A 266 -8.60 1.69 3.77
N ALA A 267 -9.57 1.82 2.87
CA ALA A 267 -9.75 0.91 1.75
C ALA A 267 -10.29 1.66 0.52
N ARG A 268 -10.01 1.14 -0.67
CA ARG A 268 -10.59 1.63 -1.92
C ARG A 268 -10.88 0.47 -2.86
N LEU A 269 -12.02 0.54 -3.51
CA LEU A 269 -12.47 -0.38 -4.53
C LEU A 269 -12.61 0.39 -5.83
N THR A 270 -11.87 -0.02 -6.85
CA THR A 270 -12.01 0.51 -8.20
C THR A 270 -12.44 -0.63 -9.11
N GLN A 271 -13.45 -0.40 -9.93
CA GLN A 271 -13.93 -1.37 -10.91
C GLN A 271 -14.07 -0.73 -12.29
N SER A 272 -13.98 -1.56 -13.34
CA SER A 272 -14.06 -1.11 -14.73
C SER A 272 -14.61 -2.18 -15.66
N ASP A 273 -15.25 -1.73 -16.75
CA ASP A 273 -15.70 -2.54 -17.88
C ASP A 273 -14.56 -3.03 -18.79
N THR A 274 -13.33 -2.59 -18.52
CA THR A 274 -12.15 -2.89 -19.32
C THR A 274 -11.04 -3.46 -18.43
N PHE A 275 -10.58 -4.66 -18.77
CA PHE A 275 -9.39 -5.19 -18.12
C PHE A 275 -8.13 -4.47 -18.64
N ASN A 276 -7.41 -3.87 -17.69
CA ASN A 276 -6.06 -3.37 -17.90
C ASN A 276 -5.22 -3.84 -16.72
N GLN A 277 -4.24 -4.70 -16.97
CA GLN A 277 -3.36 -5.16 -15.91
C GLN A 277 -2.62 -3.95 -15.32
N VAL A 278 -2.69 -3.81 -14.00
CA VAL A 278 -1.89 -2.82 -13.28
C VAL A 278 -0.44 -3.30 -13.34
N VAL A 279 0.30 -2.83 -14.34
CA VAL A 279 1.73 -3.09 -14.45
C VAL A 279 2.45 -2.04 -13.60
N ALA A 280 3.14 -2.48 -12.54
CA ALA A 280 4.11 -1.64 -11.88
C ALA A 280 5.16 -1.26 -12.93
N VAL A 281 5.19 0.01 -13.34
CA VAL A 281 6.25 0.50 -14.23
C VAL A 281 7.55 0.34 -13.44
N PRO A 282 8.58 -0.35 -13.97
CA PRO A 282 9.85 -0.46 -13.29
C PRO A 282 10.33 0.94 -12.93
N VAL A 283 10.36 1.25 -11.63
CA VAL A 283 10.98 2.48 -11.15
C VAL A 283 12.46 2.31 -11.43
N PRO A 284 13.10 3.14 -12.29
CA PRO A 284 14.53 3.03 -12.51
C PRO A 284 15.22 3.13 -11.15
N GLU A 285 16.03 2.13 -10.82
CA GLU A 285 16.73 2.14 -9.54
C GLU A 285 17.56 3.43 -9.42
N PRO A 286 17.80 3.96 -8.21
CA PRO A 286 18.59 5.18 -8.02
C PRO A 286 19.94 5.15 -8.77
N GLU A 287 20.51 3.96 -8.92
CA GLU A 287 21.73 3.69 -9.68
C GLU A 287 21.58 3.96 -11.17
N SER A 288 20.42 3.70 -11.77
CA SER A 288 20.13 4.02 -13.17
C SER A 288 20.13 5.54 -13.42
N TYR A 289 19.56 6.31 -12.49
CA TYR A 289 19.63 7.77 -12.55
C TYR A 289 21.07 8.28 -12.36
N ALA A 290 21.80 7.69 -11.40
CA ALA A 290 23.20 8.02 -11.18
C ALA A 290 24.06 7.72 -12.41
N MET A 291 23.83 6.61 -13.10
CA MET A 291 24.55 6.22 -14.32
C MET A 291 24.21 7.13 -15.51
N ILE A 292 22.95 7.56 -15.65
CA ILE A 292 22.56 8.54 -16.66
C ILE A 292 23.24 9.89 -16.37
N LEU A 293 23.21 10.36 -15.13
CA LEU A 293 23.88 11.60 -14.73
C LEU A 293 25.41 11.52 -14.89
N ALA A 294 26.01 10.38 -14.55
CA ALA A 294 27.43 10.11 -14.77
C ALA A 294 27.77 10.12 -16.27
N GLY A 295 26.95 9.48 -17.10
CA GLY A 295 27.10 9.49 -18.56
C GLY A 295 27.00 10.89 -19.16
N LEU A 296 26.02 11.69 -18.71
CA LEU A 296 25.87 13.09 -19.11
C LEU A 296 27.07 13.95 -18.65
N GLY A 297 27.58 13.72 -17.44
CA GLY A 297 28.79 14.36 -16.93
C GLY A 297 30.03 14.07 -17.78
N LEU A 298 30.21 12.81 -18.19
CA LEU A 298 31.29 12.38 -19.09
C LEU A 298 31.19 13.04 -20.47
N ILE A 299 29.99 13.07 -21.07
CA ILE A 299 29.75 13.74 -22.36
C ILE A 299 30.05 15.24 -22.24
N GLY A 300 29.63 15.89 -21.16
CA GLY A 300 29.93 17.30 -20.87
C GLY A 300 31.43 17.59 -20.79
N LEU A 301 32.20 16.72 -20.12
CA LEU A 301 33.66 16.81 -20.06
C LEU A 301 34.32 16.66 -21.43
N VAL A 302 33.89 15.69 -22.23
CA VAL A 302 34.40 15.48 -23.60
C VAL A 302 34.08 16.68 -24.49
N ALA A 303 32.85 17.21 -24.43
CA ALA A 303 32.45 18.40 -25.18
C ALA A 303 33.27 19.64 -24.81
N ARG A 304 33.58 19.83 -23.51
CA ARG A 304 34.45 20.92 -23.03
C ARG A 304 35.85 20.82 -23.61
N ARG A 305 36.44 19.61 -23.63
CA ARG A 305 37.80 19.39 -24.19
C ARG A 305 37.86 19.73 -25.68
N ARG A 306 36.79 19.46 -26.44
CA ARG A 306 36.72 19.78 -27.88
C ARG A 306 36.62 21.28 -28.20
N ARG A 307 36.27 22.14 -27.23
CA ARG A 307 36.27 23.60 -27.44
C ARG A 307 37.63 24.26 -27.19
N GLN A 308 38.57 23.52 -26.59
CA GLN A 308 39.90 24.04 -26.24
C GLN A 308 40.99 23.60 -27.23
N VAL A 309 40.60 22.88 -28.27
CA VAL A 309 41.42 22.50 -29.43
C VAL A 309 40.82 23.18 -30.65
#